data_AF-A0A1K1M4K2-F1
#
_entry.id   AF-A0A1K1M4K2-F1
#
_cell.length_a   1.000
_cell.length_b   1.000
_cell.length_c   1.000
_cell.angle_alpha   90.00
_cell.angle_beta   90.00
_cell.angle_gamma   90.00
#
_symmetry.space_group_name_H-M   'P 1'
#
loop_
_entity.id
_entity.type
_entity.pdbx_description
1 polymer ?
#
loop_
_entity_poly.entity_id
_entity_poly.type
_entity_poly.pdbx_seq_one_letter_code
_entity_poly.pdbx_strand_id
1 'polypeptide(L)'
;MKRLILILSLATIVLSSSAKNAVLPQATAARFCQLLVCDNDEQLLSLTSFLRKNPLEANDSLTTEQLFCDYIFHYGGWQTLRIFPYCDGKQAHWFAATSELPEEMPEEHRRYIQEVLLRMQKEVDAEEWITVDAYIDRLLQYQRQFGPVATTTSTASLPVPIILSVLVILFLSIPFIIPRFQLK
;
A
#
# COMPACT_ATOMS: atom_id res chain seq x y z
N MET A 1 -49.35 6.32 -53.86
CA MET A 1 -48.05 5.61 -53.77
C MET A 1 -46.93 6.62 -53.55
N LYS A 2 -46.37 6.69 -52.33
CA LYS A 2 -44.99 7.09 -52.03
C LYS A 2 -44.78 6.91 -50.53
N ARG A 3 -44.12 5.81 -50.18
CA ARG A 3 -43.69 5.46 -48.84
C ARG A 3 -42.48 6.35 -48.52
N LEU A 4 -42.53 7.14 -47.45
CA LEU A 4 -41.35 7.81 -46.92
C LEU A 4 -41.07 7.18 -45.55
N ILE A 5 -40.17 6.21 -45.52
CA ILE A 5 -39.62 5.65 -44.30
C ILE A 5 -38.43 6.54 -43.95
N LEU A 6 -38.56 7.34 -42.89
CA LEU A 6 -37.44 8.11 -42.32
C LEU A 6 -36.77 7.22 -41.26
N ILE A 7 -35.68 6.56 -41.62
CA ILE A 7 -34.86 5.80 -40.66
C ILE A 7 -33.98 6.81 -39.93
N LEU A 8 -34.38 7.16 -38.70
CA LEU A 8 -33.57 7.95 -37.79
C LEU A 8 -32.52 7.03 -37.17
N SER A 9 -31.34 6.95 -37.79
CA SER A 9 -30.20 6.20 -37.27
C SER A 9 -29.63 6.93 -36.04
N LEU A 10 -30.05 6.49 -34.86
CA LEU A 10 -29.51 6.91 -33.57
C LEU A 10 -28.09 6.32 -33.43
N ALA A 11 -27.09 7.10 -33.81
CA ALA A 11 -25.69 6.76 -33.56
C ALA A 11 -25.45 6.86 -32.04
N THR A 12 -25.52 5.74 -31.34
CA THR A 12 -24.98 5.61 -30.00
C THR A 12 -23.47 5.76 -30.09
N ILE A 13 -22.96 6.97 -29.86
CA ILE A 13 -21.55 7.17 -29.53
C ILE A 13 -21.36 6.49 -28.18
N VAL A 14 -20.88 5.25 -28.22
CA VAL A 14 -20.29 4.63 -27.04
C VAL A 14 -19.01 5.43 -26.80
N LEU A 15 -19.08 6.42 -25.91
CA LEU A 15 -17.87 6.93 -25.29
C LEU A 15 -17.32 5.73 -24.51
N SER A 16 -16.41 4.99 -25.14
CA SER A 16 -15.49 4.15 -24.39
C SER A 16 -14.78 5.09 -23.44
N SER A 17 -15.21 5.10 -22.17
CA SER A 17 -14.33 5.53 -21.10
C SER A 17 -13.14 4.60 -21.21
N SER A 18 -12.08 5.06 -21.89
CA SER A 18 -10.78 4.44 -21.74
C SER A 18 -10.52 4.53 -20.26
N ALA A 19 -10.71 3.41 -19.55
CA ALA A 19 -10.29 3.28 -18.18
C ALA A 19 -8.81 3.64 -18.23
N LYS A 20 -8.50 4.86 -17.80
CA LYS A 20 -7.16 5.37 -17.74
C LYS A 20 -6.49 4.42 -16.77
N ASN A 21 -5.78 3.40 -17.27
CA ASN A 21 -5.03 2.49 -16.42
C ASN A 21 -4.19 3.42 -15.56
N ALA A 22 -4.48 3.47 -14.26
CA ALA A 22 -3.69 4.23 -13.33
C ALA A 22 -2.31 3.57 -13.32
N VAL A 23 -1.40 4.09 -14.13
CA VAL A 23 -0.03 3.56 -14.23
C VAL A 23 0.76 4.30 -13.16
N LEU A 24 1.18 3.55 -12.15
CA LEU A 24 2.01 4.07 -11.08
C LEU A 24 3.37 4.51 -11.64
N PRO A 25 3.92 5.66 -11.22
CA PRO A 25 5.25 6.07 -11.64
C PRO A 25 6.30 5.00 -11.29
N GLN A 26 7.19 4.71 -12.23
CA GLN A 26 8.24 3.68 -12.06
C GLN A 26 9.08 3.87 -10.79
N ALA A 27 9.43 5.12 -10.46
CA ALA A 27 10.17 5.42 -9.24
C ALA A 27 9.39 5.04 -7.97
N THR A 28 8.09 5.36 -7.92
CA THR A 28 7.17 4.99 -6.83
C THR A 28 7.04 3.48 -6.73
N ALA A 29 6.92 2.75 -7.86
CA ALA A 29 6.80 1.29 -7.86
C ALA A 29 8.07 0.64 -7.33
N ALA A 30 9.23 1.09 -7.79
CA ALA A 30 10.52 0.57 -7.37
C ALA A 30 10.75 0.77 -5.86
N ARG A 31 10.27 1.88 -5.28
CA ARG A 31 10.28 2.11 -3.83
C ARG A 31 9.33 1.17 -3.10
N PHE A 32 8.08 1.07 -3.57
CA PHE A 32 7.08 0.21 -2.95
C PHE A 32 7.54 -1.26 -2.90
N CYS A 33 8.17 -1.72 -3.98
CA CYS A 33 8.68 -3.08 -4.10
C CYS A 33 9.85 -3.43 -3.18
N GLN A 34 10.42 -2.45 -2.46
CA GLN A 34 11.39 -2.70 -1.38
C GLN A 34 10.73 -3.17 -0.09
N LEU A 35 9.40 -3.02 0.04
CA LEU A 35 8.67 -3.51 1.20
C LEU A 35 8.81 -5.03 1.30
N LEU A 36 9.03 -5.48 2.52
CA LEU A 36 9.06 -6.90 2.84
C LEU A 36 7.64 -7.37 3.17
N VAL A 37 7.32 -8.57 2.72
CA VAL A 37 6.05 -9.25 2.97
C VAL A 37 6.38 -10.60 3.61
N CYS A 38 5.71 -10.91 4.70
CA CYS A 38 5.70 -12.26 5.24
C CYS A 38 4.61 -13.07 4.53
N ASP A 39 4.98 -14.12 3.82
CA ASP A 39 4.01 -14.96 3.14
C ASP A 39 3.31 -15.93 4.12
N ASN A 40 2.42 -16.77 3.59
CA ASN A 40 1.68 -17.73 4.40
C ASN A 40 2.58 -18.87 4.94
N ASP A 41 3.78 -19.06 4.36
CA ASP A 41 4.76 -20.04 4.79
C ASP A 41 5.73 -19.45 5.85
N GLU A 42 5.41 -18.27 6.41
CA GLU A 42 6.27 -17.49 7.31
C GLU A 42 7.62 -17.08 6.69
N GLN A 43 7.70 -17.05 5.34
CA GLN A 43 8.89 -16.59 4.64
C GLN A 43 8.84 -15.09 4.39
N LEU A 44 9.96 -14.43 4.66
CA LEU A 44 10.10 -13.00 4.40
C LEU A 44 10.65 -12.78 2.99
N LEU A 45 9.84 -12.19 2.13
CA LEU A 45 10.17 -11.93 0.73
C LEU A 45 10.07 -10.43 0.43
N SER A 46 10.79 -9.96 -0.59
CA SER A 46 10.43 -8.65 -1.17
C SER A 46 9.05 -8.75 -1.81
N LEU A 47 8.29 -7.65 -1.79
CA LEU A 47 6.96 -7.64 -2.38
C LEU A 47 6.97 -8.09 -3.85
N THR A 48 7.96 -7.69 -4.65
CA THR A 48 8.05 -8.17 -6.04
C THR A 48 8.18 -9.69 -6.12
N SER A 49 9.01 -10.29 -5.25
CA SER A 49 9.17 -11.75 -5.22
C SER A 49 7.88 -12.43 -4.77
N PHE A 50 7.17 -11.84 -3.80
CA PHE A 50 5.86 -12.33 -3.34
C PHE A 50 4.81 -12.31 -4.47
N LEU A 51 4.71 -11.19 -5.20
CA LEU A 51 3.77 -11.04 -6.32
C LEU A 51 4.10 -11.98 -7.48
N ARG A 52 5.38 -12.26 -7.73
CA ARG A 52 5.81 -13.23 -8.76
C ARG A 52 5.61 -14.68 -8.34
N LYS A 53 5.73 -15.00 -7.04
CA LYS A 53 5.41 -16.34 -6.49
C LYS A 53 3.89 -16.60 -6.55
N ASN A 54 3.08 -15.55 -6.43
CA ASN A 54 1.62 -15.61 -6.43
C ASN A 54 1.04 -14.68 -7.51
N PRO A 55 1.28 -14.97 -8.80
CA PRO A 55 0.86 -14.09 -9.88
C PRO A 55 -0.67 -14.04 -9.94
N LEU A 56 -1.22 -12.83 -9.96
CA LEU A 56 -2.66 -12.59 -10.09
C LEU A 56 -3.17 -13.00 -11.48
N GLU A 57 -2.32 -12.80 -12.49
CA GLU A 57 -2.50 -13.24 -13.86
C GLU A 57 -1.27 -14.05 -14.28
N ALA A 58 -1.45 -15.13 -15.04
CA ALA A 58 -0.36 -15.98 -15.54
C ALA A 58 0.46 -15.31 -16.66
N ASN A 59 1.01 -14.12 -16.40
CA ASN A 59 1.78 -13.33 -17.34
C ASN A 59 3.06 -12.79 -16.68
N ASP A 60 4.18 -13.48 -16.92
CA ASP A 60 5.50 -13.11 -16.41
C ASP A 60 6.13 -11.90 -17.13
N SER A 61 5.44 -11.35 -18.14
CA SER A 61 5.90 -10.19 -18.92
C SER A 61 5.58 -8.85 -18.26
N LEU A 62 4.80 -8.85 -17.17
CA LEU A 62 4.36 -7.62 -16.52
C LEU A 62 5.52 -6.91 -15.85
N THR A 63 5.56 -5.58 -16.00
CA THR A 63 6.53 -4.76 -15.30
C THR A 63 6.20 -4.68 -13.80
N THR A 64 7.17 -4.26 -12.99
CA THR A 64 6.98 -4.09 -11.54
C THR A 64 5.84 -3.12 -11.22
N GLU A 65 5.69 -2.06 -12.01
CA GLU A 65 4.62 -1.07 -11.91
C GLU A 65 3.27 -1.72 -12.18
N GLN A 66 3.17 -2.52 -13.24
CA GLN A 66 1.94 -3.18 -13.65
C GLN A 66 1.52 -4.24 -12.63
N LEU A 67 2.45 -5.09 -12.18
CA LEU A 67 2.20 -6.07 -11.12
C LEU A 67 1.69 -5.39 -9.84
N PHE A 68 2.27 -4.25 -9.49
CA PHE A 68 1.87 -3.53 -8.29
C PHE A 68 0.49 -2.85 -8.44
N CYS A 69 0.28 -2.11 -9.52
CA CYS A 69 -1.02 -1.49 -9.83
C CYS A 69 -2.14 -2.52 -9.80
N ASP A 70 -1.92 -3.65 -10.47
CA ASP A 70 -2.92 -4.71 -10.56
C ASP A 70 -3.28 -5.24 -9.17
N TYR A 71 -2.28 -5.51 -8.35
CA TYR A 71 -2.47 -6.00 -6.99
C TYR A 71 -3.21 -5.02 -6.07
N ILE A 72 -2.89 -3.73 -6.13
CA ILE A 72 -3.52 -2.71 -5.28
C ILE A 72 -4.91 -2.37 -5.76
N PHE A 73 -5.06 -2.05 -7.05
CA PHE A 73 -6.29 -1.47 -7.60
C PHE A 73 -7.33 -2.51 -7.94
N HIS A 74 -6.94 -3.65 -8.52
CA HIS A 74 -7.90 -4.65 -8.96
C HIS A 74 -8.28 -5.63 -7.84
N TYR A 75 -7.33 -5.99 -6.97
CA TYR A 75 -7.55 -7.05 -5.99
C TYR A 75 -7.62 -6.58 -4.54
N GLY A 76 -7.37 -5.28 -4.27
CA GLY A 76 -7.34 -4.77 -2.89
C GLY A 76 -6.32 -5.49 -2.01
N GLY A 77 -5.28 -6.09 -2.61
CA GLY A 77 -4.44 -7.08 -1.94
C GLY A 77 -3.67 -6.52 -0.73
N TRP A 78 -3.48 -5.20 -0.67
CA TRP A 78 -2.88 -4.50 0.47
C TRP A 78 -3.58 -4.77 1.81
N GLN A 79 -4.88 -5.07 1.81
CA GLN A 79 -5.62 -5.32 3.05
C GLN A 79 -5.18 -6.61 3.76
N THR A 80 -4.71 -7.59 3.00
CA THR A 80 -4.31 -8.92 3.50
C THR A 80 -2.80 -9.12 3.49
N LEU A 81 -2.04 -8.17 2.94
CA LEU A 81 -0.58 -8.20 2.98
C LEU A 81 -0.04 -8.11 4.40
N ARG A 82 0.68 -9.15 4.83
CA ARG A 82 1.42 -9.15 6.10
C ARG A 82 2.73 -8.36 5.96
N ILE A 83 2.62 -7.04 5.97
CA ILE A 83 3.75 -6.10 5.81
C ILE A 83 4.10 -5.37 7.10
N PHE A 84 3.33 -5.56 8.17
CA PHE A 84 3.52 -4.84 9.42
C PHE A 84 4.21 -5.71 10.46
N PRO A 85 5.54 -5.60 10.64
CA PRO A 85 6.19 -6.31 11.73
C PRO A 85 5.83 -5.71 13.09
N TYR A 86 5.71 -6.58 14.09
CA TYR A 86 5.67 -6.25 15.51
C TYR A 86 6.37 -7.35 16.28
N CYS A 87 7.23 -6.95 17.21
CA CYS A 87 7.96 -7.87 18.09
C CYS A 87 7.36 -7.80 19.48
N ASP A 88 6.87 -8.92 19.98
CA ASP A 88 6.33 -9.07 21.34
C ASP A 88 7.43 -9.24 22.41
N GLY A 89 8.70 -9.09 22.01
CA GLY A 89 9.89 -9.29 22.83
C GLY A 89 10.50 -10.69 22.71
N LYS A 90 9.83 -11.64 22.04
CA LYS A 90 10.34 -13.00 21.81
C LYS A 90 10.38 -13.35 20.32
N GLN A 91 9.33 -12.98 19.59
CA GLN A 91 9.18 -13.32 18.18
C GLN A 91 8.67 -12.11 17.39
N ALA A 92 9.20 -11.95 16.18
CA ALA A 92 8.66 -11.01 15.22
C ALA A 92 7.44 -11.63 14.53
N HIS A 93 6.28 -10.99 14.69
CA HIS A 93 5.04 -11.33 14.02
C HIS A 93 4.74 -10.29 12.95
N TRP A 94 4.28 -10.74 11.80
CA TRP A 94 3.89 -9.87 10.68
C TRP A 94 2.38 -9.85 10.53
N PHE A 95 1.79 -8.67 10.60
CA PHE A 95 0.37 -8.42 10.55
C PHE A 95 -0.03 -7.78 9.22
N ALA A 96 -1.27 -8.03 8.81
CA ALA A 96 -1.93 -7.26 7.76
C ALA A 96 -2.77 -6.12 8.37
N ALA A 97 -3.18 -5.15 7.56
CA ALA A 97 -4.01 -4.04 8.02
C ALA A 97 -5.36 -4.50 8.60
N THR A 98 -5.85 -5.64 8.14
CA THR A 98 -7.12 -6.25 8.58
C THR A 98 -6.94 -7.37 9.60
N SER A 99 -5.70 -7.68 10.00
CA SER A 99 -5.46 -8.71 11.01
C SER A 99 -6.04 -8.30 12.37
N GLU A 100 -6.49 -9.30 13.14
CA GLU A 100 -6.74 -9.12 14.56
C GLU A 100 -5.40 -8.84 15.27
N LEU A 101 -5.30 -7.68 15.91
CA LEU A 101 -4.09 -7.23 16.57
C LEU A 101 -4.15 -7.55 18.07
N PRO A 102 -3.05 -8.01 18.68
CA PRO A 102 -2.99 -8.32 20.12
C PRO A 102 -3.46 -7.15 20.98
N GLU A 103 -4.16 -7.42 22.08
CA GLU A 103 -4.65 -6.39 23.00
C GLU A 103 -3.50 -5.65 23.71
N GLU A 104 -2.39 -6.35 23.94
CA GLU A 104 -1.18 -5.81 24.55
C GLU A 104 -0.42 -4.86 23.60
N MET A 105 -0.76 -4.87 22.31
CA MET A 105 -0.16 -3.96 21.34
C MET A 105 -0.57 -2.51 21.64
N PRO A 106 0.39 -1.56 21.72
CA PRO A 106 0.07 -0.16 21.97
C PRO A 106 -0.98 0.37 20.99
N GLU A 107 -1.95 1.14 21.49
CA GLU A 107 -3.07 1.65 20.68
C GLU A 107 -2.60 2.39 19.43
N GLU A 108 -1.53 3.17 19.55
CA GLU A 108 -0.96 3.97 18.44
C GLU A 108 -0.30 3.09 17.38
N HIS A 109 0.21 1.93 17.80
CA HIS A 109 0.75 0.91 16.90
C HIS A 109 -0.38 0.24 16.13
N ARG A 110 -1.46 -0.15 16.84
CA ARG A 110 -2.67 -0.69 16.23
C ARG A 110 -3.28 0.29 15.23
N ARG A 111 -3.41 1.56 15.62
CA ARG A 111 -3.92 2.64 14.77
C ARG A 111 -3.06 2.82 13.52
N TYR A 112 -1.73 2.83 13.65
CA TYR A 112 -0.84 2.93 12.50
C TYR A 112 -1.08 1.78 11.51
N ILE A 113 -1.08 0.53 11.99
CA ILE A 113 -1.29 -0.67 11.15
C ILE A 113 -2.63 -0.61 10.41
N GLN A 114 -3.69 -0.22 11.10
CA GLN A 114 -5.06 -0.23 10.55
C GLN A 114 -5.30 0.94 9.58
N GLU A 115 -4.69 2.10 9.80
CA GLU A 115 -5.04 3.32 9.06
C GLU A 115 -4.05 3.73 7.96
N VAL A 116 -2.76 3.37 8.06
CA VAL A 116 -1.73 3.96 7.18
C VAL A 116 -1.96 3.62 5.70
N LEU A 117 -2.32 2.37 5.39
CA LEU A 117 -2.58 1.97 4.00
C LEU A 117 -3.91 2.52 3.49
N LEU A 118 -4.93 2.60 4.35
CA LEU A 118 -6.22 3.20 3.98
C LEU A 118 -6.06 4.68 3.61
N ARG A 119 -5.21 5.41 4.34
CA ARG A 119 -4.90 6.80 4.03
C ARG A 119 -4.07 6.93 2.77
N MET A 120 -3.04 6.10 2.61
CA MET A 120 -2.23 6.05 1.39
C MET A 120 -3.10 5.76 0.15
N GLN A 121 -4.08 4.84 0.25
CA GLN A 121 -4.98 4.52 -0.85
C GLN A 121 -5.75 5.75 -1.34
N LYS A 122 -6.21 6.62 -0.44
CA LYS A 122 -6.90 7.87 -0.83
C LYS A 122 -6.01 8.79 -1.67
N GLU A 123 -4.71 8.84 -1.36
CA GLU A 123 -3.73 9.62 -2.12
C GLU A 123 -3.41 8.97 -3.47
N VAL A 124 -3.39 7.63 -3.51
CA VAL A 124 -3.26 6.87 -4.75
C VAL A 124 -4.45 7.14 -5.67
N ASP A 125 -5.69 7.12 -5.15
CA ASP A 125 -6.91 7.43 -5.90
C ASP A 125 -6.95 8.89 -6.39
N ALA A 126 -6.29 9.79 -5.66
CA ALA A 126 -6.13 11.20 -6.03
C ALA A 126 -4.97 11.45 -7.01
N GLU A 127 -4.22 10.42 -7.42
CA GLU A 127 -2.99 10.53 -8.21
C GLU A 127 -1.90 11.42 -7.54
N GLU A 128 -1.91 11.56 -6.20
CA GLU A 128 -0.99 12.40 -5.42
C GLU A 128 0.33 11.66 -5.09
N TRP A 129 1.10 11.36 -6.14
CA TRP A 129 2.26 10.45 -6.06
C TRP A 129 3.38 10.90 -5.10
N ILE A 130 3.54 12.21 -4.88
CA ILE A 130 4.52 12.73 -3.90
C ILE A 130 4.12 12.30 -2.48
N THR A 131 2.83 12.39 -2.16
CA THR A 131 2.29 11.98 -0.86
C THR A 131 2.35 10.46 -0.72
N VAL A 132 2.05 9.72 -1.79
CA VAL A 132 2.19 8.25 -1.83
C VAL A 132 3.63 7.83 -1.55
N ASP A 133 4.62 8.45 -2.20
CA ASP A 133 6.04 8.20 -1.94
C ASP A 133 6.38 8.40 -0.45
N ALA A 134 5.87 9.46 0.18
CA ALA A 134 6.08 9.73 1.60
C ALA A 134 5.45 8.66 2.52
N TYR A 135 4.31 8.08 2.13
CA TYR A 135 3.72 6.93 2.83
C TYR A 135 4.60 5.68 2.70
N ILE A 136 5.10 5.40 1.49
CA ILE A 136 5.98 4.26 1.22
C ILE A 136 7.27 4.36 2.04
N ASP A 137 7.92 5.53 2.04
CA ASP A 137 9.13 5.77 2.80
C ASP A 137 8.94 5.52 4.30
N ARG A 138 7.74 5.84 4.83
CA ARG A 138 7.39 5.56 6.23
C ARG A 138 7.13 4.10 6.50
N LEU A 139 6.47 3.39 5.58
CA LEU A 139 6.31 1.94 5.70
C LEU A 139 7.67 1.25 5.71
N LEU A 140 8.60 1.70 4.86
CA LEU A 140 9.99 1.22 4.85
C LEU A 140 10.70 1.56 6.16
N GLN A 141 10.55 2.78 6.67
CA GLN A 141 11.13 3.18 7.97
C GLN A 141 10.54 2.36 9.12
N TYR A 142 9.24 2.13 9.12
CA TYR A 142 8.53 1.30 10.08
C TYR A 142 9.06 -0.15 10.06
N GLN A 143 9.22 -0.75 8.86
CA GLN A 143 9.79 -2.10 8.74
C GLN A 143 11.24 -2.17 9.21
N ARG A 144 12.06 -1.14 8.98
CA ARG A 144 13.43 -1.06 9.50
C ARG A 144 13.46 -0.96 11.02
N GLN A 145 12.52 -0.25 11.62
CA GLN A 145 12.45 -0.02 13.05
C GLN A 145 11.91 -1.24 13.82
N PHE A 146 10.89 -1.91 13.28
CA PHE A 146 10.14 -2.95 13.98
C PHE A 146 10.34 -4.37 13.42
N GLY A 147 11.02 -4.51 12.28
CA GLY A 147 11.28 -5.80 11.62
C GLY A 147 12.46 -6.60 12.17
N PRO A 148 12.58 -7.89 11.78
CA PRO A 148 13.51 -8.85 12.36
C PRO A 148 15.01 -8.56 12.09
N VAL A 149 15.35 -7.73 11.08
CA VAL A 149 16.74 -7.32 10.82
C VAL A 149 17.27 -6.39 11.92
N ALA A 150 16.41 -5.69 12.66
CA ALA A 150 16.82 -4.89 13.81
C ALA A 150 17.18 -5.75 15.05
N THR A 151 16.73 -7.00 15.12
CA THR A 151 16.85 -7.87 16.30
C THR A 151 18.14 -8.70 16.39
N THR A 152 19.07 -8.61 15.44
CA THR A 152 20.38 -9.29 15.57
C THR A 152 21.34 -8.57 16.52
N THR A 153 20.96 -7.40 17.06
CA THR A 153 21.68 -6.76 18.16
C THR A 153 20.85 -6.90 19.44
N SER A 154 21.24 -7.87 20.28
CA SER A 154 21.00 -7.97 21.72
C SER A 154 19.81 -7.18 22.31
N THR A 155 18.78 -7.90 22.75
CA THR A 155 17.95 -7.58 23.93
C THR A 155 17.78 -6.10 24.30
N ALA A 156 16.82 -5.42 23.67
CA ALA A 156 16.02 -4.39 24.33
C ALA A 156 14.70 -4.24 23.56
N SER A 157 13.59 -4.69 24.15
CA SER A 157 12.29 -4.18 23.77
C SER A 157 12.35 -2.66 23.91
N LEU A 158 12.05 -1.91 22.84
CA LEU A 158 12.01 -0.46 22.95
C LEU A 158 10.97 -0.11 24.02
N PRO A 159 11.29 0.79 24.97
CA PRO A 159 10.32 1.18 25.97
C PRO A 159 9.12 1.82 25.27
N VAL A 160 7.91 1.50 25.73
CA VAL A 160 6.63 2.00 25.22
C VAL A 160 6.64 3.51 24.85
N PRO A 161 7.21 4.43 25.65
CA PRO A 161 7.27 5.85 25.25
C PRO A 161 8.06 6.13 23.97
N ILE A 162 9.12 5.35 23.70
CA ILE A 162 9.92 5.49 22.47
C ILE A 162 9.14 4.94 21.28
N ILE A 163 8.49 3.78 21.44
CA ILE A 163 7.61 3.20 20.41
C ILE A 163 6.51 4.21 20.05
N LEU A 164 5.84 4.77 21.06
CA LEU A 164 4.81 5.79 20.91
C LEU A 164 5.33 7.01 20.15
N SER A 165 6.48 7.56 20.56
CA SER A 165 7.06 8.74 19.93
C SER A 165 7.36 8.51 18.44
N VAL A 166 7.94 7.35 18.10
CA VAL A 166 8.24 7.01 16.71
C VAL A 166 6.97 6.85 15.88
N LEU A 167 5.96 6.15 16.39
CA LEU A 167 4.69 5.95 15.69
C LEU A 167 3.93 7.26 15.51
N VAL A 168 3.89 8.10 16.53
CA VAL A 168 3.29 9.44 16.47
C VAL A 168 4.03 10.29 15.44
N ILE A 169 5.36 10.28 15.40
CA ILE A 169 6.14 10.99 14.37
C ILE A 169 5.81 10.42 12.98
N LEU A 170 5.81 9.10 12.79
CA LEU A 170 5.48 8.45 11.53
C LEU A 170 4.05 8.75 11.06
N PHE A 171 3.11 8.88 11.99
CA PHE A 171 1.70 9.13 11.68
C PHE A 171 1.40 10.62 11.47
N LEU A 172 1.94 11.49 12.32
CA LEU A 172 1.71 12.94 12.30
C LEU A 172 2.61 13.70 11.34
N SER A 173 3.64 13.11 10.73
CA SER A 173 4.46 13.86 9.78
C SER A 173 3.80 14.04 8.40
N ILE A 174 2.60 13.48 8.14
CA ILE A 174 1.93 13.58 6.82
C ILE A 174 1.27 14.96 6.55
N PRO A 175 0.69 15.73 7.51
CA PRO A 175 -0.09 16.89 7.14
C PRO A 175 0.79 18.14 7.08
N PHE A 176 1.70 18.28 6.11
CA PHE A 176 2.34 19.59 5.84
C PHE A 176 2.93 19.83 4.44
N ILE A 177 2.74 18.93 3.45
CA ILE A 177 3.17 19.20 2.05
C ILE A 177 1.97 19.52 1.14
N ILE A 178 0.98 20.27 1.60
CA ILE A 178 0.12 21.06 0.70
C ILE A 178 -0.23 22.37 1.40
N PRO A 179 0.42 23.51 1.08
CA PRO A 179 -0.27 24.78 1.24
C PRO A 179 -1.43 24.72 0.25
N ARG A 180 -2.64 24.72 0.79
CA ARG A 180 -3.92 24.82 0.10
C ARG A 180 -3.91 26.03 -0.85
N PHE A 181 -3.36 25.88 -2.05
CA PHE A 181 -3.33 26.94 -3.07
C PHE A 181 -4.48 26.73 -4.06
N GLN A 182 -5.59 27.33 -3.64
CA GLN A 182 -6.55 28.09 -4.44
C GLN A 182 -7.12 27.44 -5.70
N LEU A 183 -8.43 27.15 -5.63
CA LEU A 183 -9.31 27.19 -6.78
C LEU A 183 -9.08 28.49 -7.57
N LYS A 184 -8.96 28.36 -8.89
CA LYS A 184 -9.39 29.39 -9.82
C LYS A 184 -10.09 28.74 -11.01
#